data_AF-A0A7T7RHY2-F1
#
_entry.id   AF-A0A7T7RHY2-F1
#
_cell.length_a   1.000
_cell.length_b   1.000
_cell.length_c   1.000
_cell.angle_alpha   90.00
_cell.angle_beta   90.00
_cell.angle_gamma   90.00
#
_symmetry.space_group_name_H-M   'P 1'
#
loop_
_entity.id
_entity.type
_entity.pdbx_description
1 polymer ?
#
loop_
_entity_poly.entity_id
_entity_poly.type
_entity_poly.pdbx_seq_one_letter_code
_entity_poly.pdbx_strand_id
1 'polypeptide(L)'
;MTTMAAALVTAGVLSVGAAEGTAAAAPVAEPCGFYETSTSAYYRHCGSTTIEIRVDYWNNTSGYECVGPWSTMYLGRKVDVDYAVYQHVGCP
;
A
#
# COMPACT_ATOMS: atom_id res chain seq x y z
N MET A 1 55.54 -6.71 58.88
CA MET A 1 55.73 -5.50 58.06
C MET A 1 55.47 -5.94 56.62
N THR A 2 54.23 -6.19 56.24
CA THR A 2 53.21 -5.25 55.74
C THR A 2 53.67 -4.54 54.47
N THR A 3 53.14 -4.96 53.32
CA THR A 3 52.40 -4.06 52.41
C THR A 3 51.60 -4.87 51.38
N MET A 4 50.30 -4.59 51.32
CA MET A 4 49.37 -4.97 50.26
C MET A 4 49.59 -4.05 49.06
N ALA A 5 49.42 -4.55 47.84
CA ALA A 5 49.17 -3.72 46.66
C ALA A 5 48.12 -4.43 45.77
N ALA A 6 46.95 -3.81 45.69
CA ALA A 6 45.85 -4.19 44.82
C ALA A 6 46.18 -3.83 43.36
N ALA A 7 45.83 -4.69 42.41
CA ALA A 7 45.88 -4.37 40.98
C ALA A 7 44.52 -4.69 40.33
N LEU A 8 44.04 -3.71 39.60
CA LEU A 8 42.68 -3.51 39.11
C LEU A 8 42.24 -4.56 38.08
N VAL A 9 40.99 -5.00 38.19
CA VAL A 9 40.27 -5.78 37.16
C VAL A 9 39.62 -4.80 36.18
N THR A 10 40.17 -4.67 34.97
CA THR A 10 39.52 -3.95 33.87
C THR A 10 38.67 -4.92 33.07
N ALA A 11 37.36 -4.92 33.31
CA ALA A 11 36.38 -5.63 32.49
C ALA A 11 36.20 -4.88 31.15
N GLY A 12 36.67 -5.46 30.05
CA GLY A 12 36.42 -4.97 28.71
C GLY A 12 34.97 -5.18 28.31
N VAL A 13 34.22 -4.08 28.13
CA VAL A 13 32.84 -4.10 27.65
C VAL A 13 32.86 -4.30 26.13
N LEU A 14 32.47 -5.48 25.68
CA LEU A 14 32.21 -5.76 24.27
C LEU A 14 30.86 -5.13 23.89
N SER A 15 30.89 -3.93 23.30
CA SER A 15 29.71 -3.33 22.69
C SER A 15 29.37 -4.06 21.39
N VAL A 16 28.47 -5.05 21.46
CA VAL A 16 27.78 -5.59 20.28
C VAL A 16 26.74 -4.56 19.87
N GLY A 17 27.06 -3.75 18.86
CA GLY A 17 26.09 -2.89 18.19
C GLY A 17 25.07 -3.76 17.48
N ALA A 18 23.87 -3.88 18.05
CA ALA A 18 22.73 -4.45 17.36
C ALA A 18 22.35 -3.50 16.21
N ALA A 19 22.68 -3.88 14.99
CA ALA A 19 22.13 -3.23 13.81
C ALA A 19 20.65 -3.62 13.73
N GLU A 20 19.78 -2.74 14.22
CA GLU A 20 18.34 -2.84 14.02
C GLU A 20 18.03 -2.61 12.54
N GLY A 21 18.06 -3.69 11.77
CA GLY A 21 17.57 -3.69 10.40
C GLY A 21 16.08 -3.42 10.41
N THR A 22 15.65 -2.21 10.04
CA THR A 22 14.28 -1.93 9.66
C THR A 22 13.91 -2.86 8.51
N ALA A 23 13.11 -3.88 8.81
CA ALA A 23 12.49 -4.71 7.79
C ALA A 23 11.49 -3.82 7.03
N ALA A 24 11.84 -3.42 5.81
CA ALA A 24 10.91 -2.72 4.94
C ALA A 24 9.72 -3.65 4.68
N ALA A 25 8.50 -3.20 5.01
CA ALA A 25 7.29 -3.94 4.71
C ALA A 25 7.18 -4.15 3.19
N ALA A 26 6.90 -5.38 2.78
CA ALA A 26 6.63 -5.68 1.37
C ALA A 26 5.37 -4.92 0.92
N PRO A 27 5.36 -4.34 -0.29
CA PRO A 27 4.16 -3.66 -0.80
C PRO A 27 3.01 -4.67 -0.91
N VAL A 28 1.87 -4.33 -0.30
CA VAL A 28 0.65 -5.13 -0.42
C VAL A 28 0.17 -5.03 -1.86
N ALA A 29 -0.15 -6.16 -2.49
CA ALA A 29 -0.71 -6.15 -3.83
C ALA A 29 -2.13 -5.55 -3.78
N GLU A 30 -2.40 -4.56 -4.62
CA GLU A 30 -3.72 -3.89 -4.69
C GLU A 30 -4.82 -4.92 -5.05
N PRO A 31 -6.00 -4.89 -4.42
CA PRO A 31 -7.06 -5.84 -4.75
C PRO A 31 -7.61 -5.62 -6.17
N CYS A 32 -8.18 -6.65 -6.77
CA CYS A 32 -8.91 -6.52 -8.04
C CYS A 32 -10.29 -5.88 -7.81
N GLY A 33 -10.74 -5.06 -8.75
CA GLY A 33 -12.00 -4.31 -8.65
C GLY A 33 -11.82 -2.96 -7.98
N PHE A 34 -12.92 -2.41 -7.47
CA PHE A 34 -12.92 -1.16 -6.71
C PHE A 34 -12.25 -1.33 -5.36
N TYR A 35 -11.42 -0.36 -4.99
CA TYR A 35 -10.87 -0.27 -3.65
C TYR A 35 -10.52 1.16 -3.30
N GLU A 36 -10.37 1.40 -2.01
CA GLU A 36 -10.06 2.70 -1.47
C GLU A 36 -8.80 2.65 -0.61
N THR A 37 -8.08 3.75 -0.66
CA THR A 37 -7.05 4.09 0.32
C THR A 37 -7.62 5.06 1.36
N SER A 38 -6.78 5.60 2.21
CA SER A 38 -7.18 6.64 3.17
C SER A 38 -7.72 7.91 2.50
N THR A 39 -7.32 8.22 1.26
CA THR A 39 -7.66 9.49 0.59
C THR A 39 -8.31 9.34 -0.78
N SER A 40 -8.12 8.19 -1.43
CA SER A 40 -8.33 8.04 -2.87
C SER A 40 -9.06 6.74 -3.17
N ALA A 41 -9.89 6.77 -4.21
CA ALA A 41 -10.61 5.62 -4.75
C ALA A 41 -9.98 5.19 -6.09
N TYR A 42 -9.91 3.88 -6.30
CA TYR A 42 -9.26 3.26 -7.45
C TYR A 42 -10.09 2.09 -7.98
N TYR A 43 -9.81 1.71 -9.22
CA TYR A 43 -10.27 0.45 -9.80
C TYR A 43 -9.11 -0.30 -10.43
N ARG A 44 -8.84 -1.52 -9.99
CA ARG A 44 -7.86 -2.41 -10.62
C ARG A 44 -8.55 -3.43 -11.49
N HIS A 45 -8.32 -3.38 -12.80
CA HIS A 45 -8.75 -4.46 -13.69
C HIS A 45 -7.72 -5.58 -13.70
N CYS A 46 -8.11 -6.76 -13.21
CA CYS A 46 -7.31 -7.98 -13.27
C CYS A 46 -7.79 -8.88 -14.40
N GLY A 47 -7.53 -8.48 -15.64
CA GLY A 47 -7.90 -9.22 -16.83
C GLY A 47 -7.13 -8.74 -18.05
N SER A 48 -7.18 -9.51 -19.14
CA SER A 48 -6.44 -9.24 -20.38
C SER A 48 -7.24 -8.47 -21.43
N THR A 49 -8.43 -8.00 -21.08
CA THR A 49 -9.31 -7.21 -21.94
C THR A 49 -9.37 -5.77 -21.48
N THR A 50 -9.87 -4.88 -22.33
CA THR A 50 -10.37 -3.57 -21.88
C THR A 50 -11.82 -3.76 -21.43
N ILE A 51 -12.21 -3.12 -20.34
CA ILE A 51 -13.57 -3.15 -19.80
C ILE A 51 -14.10 -1.73 -19.61
N GLU A 52 -15.41 -1.59 -19.66
CA GLU A 52 -16.10 -0.41 -19.14
C GLU A 52 -16.55 -0.68 -17.69
N ILE A 53 -16.30 0.29 -16.83
CA ILE A 53 -16.80 0.32 -15.46
C ILE A 53 -17.79 1.48 -15.32
N ARG A 54 -18.77 1.33 -14.43
CA ARG A 54 -19.56 2.44 -13.93
C ARG A 54 -18.94 2.93 -12.63
N VAL A 55 -18.80 4.23 -12.49
CA VAL A 55 -18.34 4.92 -11.29
C VAL A 55 -19.51 5.68 -10.71
N ASP A 56 -19.88 5.35 -9.47
CA ASP A 56 -20.96 5.99 -8.73
C ASP A 56 -20.35 7.02 -7.76
N TYR A 57 -20.86 8.26 -7.76
CA TYR A 57 -20.35 9.37 -6.96
C TYR A 57 -21.33 9.74 -5.84
N TRP A 58 -20.81 10.28 -4.72
CA TRP A 58 -21.62 10.66 -3.55
C TRP A 58 -22.69 11.72 -3.83
N ASN A 59 -22.57 12.45 -4.94
CA ASN A 59 -23.57 13.42 -5.39
C ASN A 59 -24.73 12.80 -6.18
N ASN A 60 -24.94 11.49 -6.10
CA ASN A 60 -25.96 10.72 -6.84
C ASN A 60 -25.81 10.79 -8.37
N THR A 61 -24.62 11.09 -8.87
CA THR A 61 -24.30 11.01 -10.30
C THR A 61 -23.49 9.74 -10.56
N SER A 62 -23.57 9.20 -11.78
CA SER A 62 -22.71 8.11 -12.23
C SER A 62 -22.02 8.48 -13.54
N GLY A 63 -20.79 7.99 -13.72
CA GLY A 63 -20.02 8.07 -14.96
C GLY A 63 -19.59 6.68 -15.43
N TYR A 64 -19.05 6.62 -16.66
CA TYR A 64 -18.49 5.40 -17.23
C TYR A 64 -17.04 5.65 -17.61
N GLU A 65 -16.19 4.66 -17.34
CA GLU A 65 -14.76 4.79 -17.53
C GLU A 65 -14.18 3.51 -18.13
N CYS A 66 -13.14 3.70 -18.95
CA CYS A 66 -12.45 2.62 -19.63
C CYS A 66 -11.20 2.20 -18.87
N VAL A 67 -11.16 0.95 -18.44
CA VAL A 67 -10.01 0.39 -17.73
C VAL A 67 -9.33 -0.66 -18.59
N GLY A 68 -8.04 -0.44 -18.86
CA GLY A 68 -7.22 -1.33 -19.66
C GLY A 68 -6.84 -2.63 -18.94
N PRO A 69 -6.30 -3.60 -19.68
CA PRO A 69 -5.89 -4.88 -19.11
C PRO A 69 -4.81 -4.73 -18.04
N TRP A 70 -4.97 -5.47 -16.94
CA TRP A 70 -4.03 -5.50 -15.81
C TRP A 70 -3.68 -4.12 -15.22
N SER A 71 -4.53 -3.12 -15.44
CA SER A 71 -4.26 -1.72 -15.08
C SER A 71 -4.98 -1.30 -13.80
N THR A 72 -4.45 -0.27 -13.15
CA THR A 72 -5.09 0.41 -12.01
C THR A 72 -5.41 1.83 -12.42
N MET A 73 -6.67 2.22 -12.28
CA MET A 73 -7.17 3.53 -12.61
C MET A 73 -7.54 4.29 -11.35
N TYR A 74 -7.12 5.55 -11.25
CA TYR A 74 -7.57 6.49 -10.23
C TYR A 74 -8.95 7.04 -10.61
N LEU A 75 -9.91 6.91 -9.71
CA LEU A 75 -11.29 7.36 -9.94
C LEU A 75 -11.58 8.73 -9.33
N GLY A 76 -10.79 9.13 -8.32
CA GLY A 76 -11.04 10.36 -7.58
C GLY A 76 -10.69 10.23 -6.10
N ARG A 77 -11.01 11.28 -5.34
CA ARG A 77 -10.86 11.25 -3.89
C ARG A 77 -11.95 10.34 -3.32
N LYS A 78 -11.64 9.63 -2.24
CA LYS A 78 -12.60 8.79 -1.50
C LYS A 78 -13.87 9.52 -1.06
N VAL A 79 -13.78 10.84 -0.84
CA VAL A 79 -14.92 11.66 -0.44
C VAL A 79 -15.86 12.01 -1.60
N ASP A 80 -15.44 11.80 -2.84
CA ASP A 80 -16.20 12.13 -4.04
C ASP A 80 -16.80 10.86 -4.70
N VAL A 81 -16.07 9.73 -4.63
CA VAL A 81 -16.46 8.43 -5.20
C VAL A 81 -17.09 7.54 -4.14
N ASP A 82 -18.26 6.98 -4.44
CA ASP A 82 -18.97 6.04 -3.55
C ASP A 82 -18.59 4.59 -3.89
N TYR A 83 -18.67 4.23 -5.17
CA TYR A 83 -18.37 2.87 -5.62
C TYR A 83 -17.99 2.82 -7.10
N ALA A 84 -17.40 1.71 -7.54
CA ALA A 84 -17.27 1.42 -8.96
C ALA A 84 -17.42 -0.07 -9.26
N VAL A 85 -18.03 -0.38 -10.41
CA VAL A 85 -18.36 -1.76 -10.77
C VAL A 85 -18.29 -2.00 -12.27
N TYR A 86 -17.72 -3.16 -12.63
CA TYR A 86 -17.70 -3.69 -13.99
C TYR A 86 -19.08 -3.68 -14.65
N GLN A 87 -19.14 -3.27 -15.92
CA GLN A 87 -20.32 -3.38 -16.77
C GLN A 87 -20.17 -4.47 -17.82
N HIS A 88 -19.25 -4.28 -18.78
CA HIS A 88 -19.02 -5.20 -19.88
C HIS A 88 -17.57 -5.11 -20.41
N VAL A 89 -17.20 -6.09 -21.23
CA VAL A 89 -15.94 -6.06 -22.00
C VAL A 89 -16.08 -5.11 -23.18
N GLY A 90 -15.02 -4.38 -23.47
CA GLY A 90 -14.98 -3.34 -24.50
C GLY A 90 -15.37 -1.98 -23.95
N CYS A 91 -15.00 -0.94 -24.70
CA CYS A 91 -15.40 0.43 -24.46
C CYS A 91 -16.02 1.01 -25.73
N PRO A 92 -17.02 1.90 -25.60
CA PRO A 92 -17.67 2.56 -26.72
C PRO A 92 -16.71 3.46 -27.53
#